data_AF-A0A6I7P3X3-F1
#
_entry.id   AF-A0A6I7P3X3-F1
#
_cell.length_a   1.000
_cell.length_b   1.000
_cell.length_c   1.000
_cell.angle_alpha   90.00
_cell.angle_beta   90.00
_cell.angle_gamma   90.00
#
_symmetry.space_group_name_H-M   'P 1'
#
loop_
_entity.id
_entity.type
_entity.pdbx_description
1 polymer ?
#
loop_
_entity_poly.entity_id
_entity_poly.type
_entity_poly.pdbx_seq_one_letter_code
_entity_poly.pdbx_strand_id
1 'polypeptide(L)'
;MLLENYFYKDGPGAALAIVPDSGESLIECYGVSSLDIVNPINPETAFDLASVSKTFTATAVLLLQEKGTINLNEPISCYLSGLRHSTENRAVTIQDLLWH
;
A
#
# COMPACT_ATOMS: atom_id res chain seq x y z
N MET A 1 -26.82 -1.29 1.92
CA MET A 1 -25.43 -0.99 2.30
C MET A 1 -24.74 -0.22 1.17
N LEU A 2 -23.60 0.44 1.37
CA LEU A 2 -23.03 1.40 0.40
C LEU A 2 -22.64 0.72 -0.92
N LEU A 3 -22.00 -0.45 -0.85
CA LEU A 3 -21.44 -1.19 -1.98
C LEU A 3 -22.53 -1.82 -2.86
N GLU A 4 -23.72 -2.11 -2.32
CA GLU A 4 -24.86 -2.67 -3.06
C GLU A 4 -25.32 -1.79 -4.22
N ASN A 5 -25.04 -0.49 -4.17
CA ASN A 5 -25.38 0.45 -5.25
C ASN A 5 -24.36 0.45 -6.39
N TYR A 6 -23.20 -0.18 -6.22
CA TYR A 6 -22.06 -0.13 -7.16
C TYR A 6 -21.67 -1.49 -7.72
N PHE A 7 -22.07 -2.58 -7.07
CA PHE A 7 -21.64 -3.94 -7.40
C PHE A 7 -22.85 -4.87 -7.53
N TYR A 8 -22.71 -5.90 -8.36
CA TYR A 8 -23.69 -6.99 -8.42
C TYR A 8 -23.31 -8.09 -7.43
N LYS A 9 -24.32 -8.71 -6.80
CA LYS A 9 -24.09 -9.75 -5.78
C LYS A 9 -23.21 -10.90 -6.26
N ASP A 10 -23.38 -11.30 -7.51
CA ASP A 10 -22.63 -12.42 -8.13
C ASP A 10 -21.53 -11.93 -9.09
N GLY A 11 -21.25 -10.62 -9.09
CA GLY A 11 -20.17 -10.01 -9.88
C GLY A 11 -18.92 -9.73 -9.05
N PRO A 12 -17.83 -9.25 -9.68
CA PRO A 12 -16.66 -8.78 -8.93
C PRO A 12 -17.07 -7.72 -7.92
N GLY A 13 -16.39 -7.70 -6.78
CA GLY A 13 -16.83 -6.90 -5.64
C GLY A 13 -15.71 -6.19 -4.90
N ALA A 14 -16.04 -5.71 -3.71
CA ALA A 14 -15.14 -4.93 -2.87
C ALA A 14 -15.42 -5.16 -1.37
N ALA A 15 -14.44 -4.76 -0.56
CA ALA A 15 -14.58 -4.62 0.88
C ALA A 15 -14.33 -3.15 1.27
N LEU A 16 -15.10 -2.64 2.22
CA LEU A 16 -15.03 -1.28 2.75
C LEU A 16 -14.91 -1.35 4.27
N ALA A 17 -13.94 -0.66 4.83
CA ALA A 17 -13.82 -0.45 6.27
C ALA A 17 -13.86 1.05 6.59
N ILE A 18 -14.69 1.46 7.55
CA ILE A 18 -14.73 2.81 8.09
C ILE A 18 -14.42 2.69 9.59
N VAL A 19 -13.31 3.29 10.00
CA VAL A 19 -12.77 3.22 11.37
C VAL A 19 -12.70 4.64 11.93
N PRO A 20 -13.75 5.13 12.61
CA PRO A 20 -13.75 6.45 13.23
C PRO A 20 -13.03 6.42 14.59
N ASP A 21 -12.42 7.54 14.98
CA ASP A 21 -11.79 7.68 16.32
C ASP A 21 -12.80 7.59 17.48
N SER A 22 -14.07 7.91 17.20
CA SER A 22 -15.11 8.12 18.20
C SER A 22 -15.91 6.87 18.57
N GLY A 23 -15.69 5.72 17.93
CA GLY A 23 -16.52 4.55 18.22
C GLY A 23 -16.43 3.40 17.23
N GLU A 24 -17.59 2.77 17.01
CA GLU A 24 -17.69 1.48 16.33
C GLU A 24 -17.31 1.55 14.85
N SER A 25 -16.51 0.57 14.43
CA SER A 25 -16.08 0.44 13.04
C SER A 25 -17.14 -0.28 12.20
N LEU A 26 -17.29 0.15 10.95
CA LEU A 26 -18.12 -0.52 9.96
C LEU A 26 -17.23 -1.30 9.01
N ILE A 27 -17.55 -2.58 8.77
CA ILE A 27 -16.99 -3.37 7.68
C ILE A 27 -18.14 -3.83 6.79
N GLU A 28 -18.03 -3.55 5.50
CA GLU A 28 -18.97 -3.97 4.47
C GLU A 28 -18.21 -4.78 3.41
N CYS A 29 -18.78 -5.91 2.99
CA CYS A 29 -18.24 -6.76 1.93
C CYS A 29 -19.36 -7.07 0.95
N TYR A 30 -19.07 -6.98 -0.36
CA TYR A 30 -20.07 -7.24 -1.38
C TYR A 30 -19.46 -7.82 -2.64
N GLY A 31 -20.23 -8.63 -3.38
CA GLY A 31 -19.78 -9.34 -4.58
C GLY A 31 -18.97 -10.61 -4.27
N VAL A 32 -18.29 -11.12 -5.29
CA VAL A 32 -17.48 -12.34 -5.22
C VAL A 32 -16.00 -12.09 -5.52
N SER A 33 -15.14 -12.88 -4.89
CA SER A 33 -13.67 -12.85 -5.04
C SER A 33 -13.19 -13.62 -6.28
N SER A 34 -14.02 -14.49 -6.84
CA SER A 34 -13.76 -15.22 -8.07
C SER A 34 -15.07 -15.45 -8.83
N LEU A 35 -15.01 -15.34 -10.15
CA LEU A 35 -16.14 -15.62 -11.04
C LEU A 35 -16.23 -17.11 -11.40
N ASP A 36 -15.10 -17.82 -11.38
CA ASP A 36 -15.05 -19.26 -11.69
C ASP A 36 -15.55 -20.09 -10.50
N ILE A 37 -15.19 -19.66 -9.30
CA ILE A 37 -15.66 -20.24 -8.04
C ILE A 37 -16.37 -19.13 -7.31
N VAL A 38 -17.70 -19.16 -7.35
CA VAL A 38 -18.57 -18.16 -6.69
C VAL A 38 -18.28 -18.18 -5.18
N ASN A 39 -17.33 -17.36 -4.76
CA ASN A 39 -16.85 -17.25 -3.39
C ASN A 39 -17.10 -15.83 -2.90
N PRO A 40 -18.11 -15.61 -2.04
CA PRO A 40 -18.44 -14.29 -1.52
C PRO A 40 -17.24 -13.62 -0.86
N ILE A 41 -17.08 -12.32 -1.10
CA ILE A 41 -16.10 -11.52 -0.37
C ILE A 41 -16.52 -11.45 1.10
N ASN A 42 -15.55 -11.63 1.98
CA ASN A 42 -15.67 -11.55 3.43
C ASN A 42 -14.47 -10.78 4.01
N PRO A 43 -14.48 -10.44 5.31
CA PRO A 43 -13.38 -9.69 5.94
C PRO A 43 -12.00 -10.36 5.85
N GLU A 44 -11.96 -11.68 5.64
CA GLU A 44 -10.73 -12.47 5.50
C GLU A 44 -10.23 -12.59 4.06
N THR A 45 -10.98 -12.05 3.08
CA THR A 45 -10.60 -12.10 1.67
C THR A 45 -9.37 -11.24 1.42
N ALA A 46 -8.31 -11.85 0.88
CA ALA A 46 -7.10 -11.13 0.50
C ALA A 46 -7.27 -10.42 -0.85
N PHE A 47 -6.71 -9.21 -0.93
CA PHE A 47 -6.65 -8.40 -2.15
C PHE A 47 -5.20 -7.98 -2.43
N ASP A 48 -4.85 -7.88 -3.71
CA ASP A 48 -3.58 -7.28 -4.12
C ASP A 48 -3.60 -5.76 -3.86
N LEU A 49 -2.80 -5.30 -2.90
CA LEU A 49 -2.76 -3.90 -2.47
C LEU A 49 -2.20 -2.92 -3.51
N ALA A 50 -1.53 -3.43 -4.55
CA ALA A 50 -0.92 -2.64 -5.62
C ALA A 50 -0.09 -1.45 -5.06
N SER A 51 -0.37 -0.22 -5.51
CA SER A 51 0.38 0.97 -5.07
C SER A 51 0.19 1.32 -3.60
N VAL A 52 -0.83 0.80 -2.90
CA VAL A 52 -0.98 0.99 -1.45
C VAL A 52 0.22 0.37 -0.72
N SER A 53 0.85 -0.67 -1.26
CA SER A 53 2.08 -1.28 -0.72
C SER A 53 3.25 -0.29 -0.52
N LYS A 54 3.25 0.86 -1.21
CA LYS A 54 4.28 1.90 -1.05
C LYS A 54 4.27 2.51 0.34
N THR A 55 3.10 2.64 0.99
CA THR A 55 3.01 3.22 2.34
C THR A 55 3.74 2.32 3.34
N PHE A 56 3.55 1.01 3.27
CA PHE A 56 4.26 0.03 4.10
C PHE A 56 5.78 0.08 3.86
N THR A 57 6.19 0.16 2.60
CA THR A 57 7.62 0.26 2.26
C THR A 57 8.22 1.56 2.80
N ALA A 58 7.54 2.70 2.63
CA ALA A 58 7.96 3.98 3.18
C ALA A 58 8.05 3.95 4.71
N THR A 59 7.07 3.36 5.40
CA THR A 59 7.12 3.18 6.85
C THR A 59 8.32 2.33 7.27
N ALA A 60 8.61 1.23 6.58
CA ALA A 60 9.77 0.41 6.86
C ALA A 60 11.09 1.19 6.70
N VAL A 61 11.21 2.02 5.66
CA VAL A 61 12.35 2.94 5.46
C VAL A 61 12.47 3.93 6.62
N LEU A 62 11.37 4.54 7.06
CA LEU A 62 11.40 5.48 8.20
C LEU A 62 11.78 4.80 9.52
N LEU A 63 11.33 3.56 9.75
CA LEU A 63 11.75 2.76 10.91
C LEU A 63 13.24 2.42 10.88
N LEU A 64 13.82 2.20 9.70
CA LEU A 64 15.26 2.00 9.55
C LEU A 64 16.05 3.28 9.84
N GLN A 65 15.51 4.45 9.46
CA GLN A 65 16.11 5.74 9.81
C GLN A 65 16.06 5.96 11.32
N GLU A 66 14.92 5.70 11.96
CA GLU A 66 14.77 5.83 13.41
C GLU A 66 15.79 4.96 14.17
N LYS A 67 16.10 3.77 13.64
CA LYS A 67 17.13 2.87 14.17
C LYS A 67 18.57 3.30 13.84
N GLY A 68 18.77 4.40 13.10
CA GLY A 68 20.07 4.86 12.63
C GLY A 68 20.74 3.93 11.61
N THR A 69 19.98 3.01 11.00
CA THR A 69 20.52 2.06 10.00
C THR A 69 20.66 2.71 8.62
N ILE A 70 19.81 3.70 8.33
CA ILE A 70 19.88 4.51 7.11
C ILE A 70 19.71 6.00 7.45
N ASN A 71 20.17 6.87 6.57
CA ASN A 71 19.96 8.32 6.64
C ASN A 71 19.30 8.79 5.35
N LEU A 72 18.13 9.42 5.44
CA LEU A 72 17.34 9.80 4.27
C LEU A 72 18.05 10.78 3.34
N ASN A 73 18.94 11.62 3.91
CA ASN A 73 19.70 12.63 3.18
C ASN A 73 20.94 12.07 2.49
N GLU A 74 21.30 10.81 2.75
CA GLU A 74 22.44 10.19 2.10
C GLU A 74 22.08 9.69 0.70
N PRO A 75 23.05 9.73 -0.24
CA PRO A 75 22.90 9.08 -1.53
C PRO A 75 22.48 7.62 -1.39
N ILE A 76 21.52 7.17 -2.21
CA ILE A 76 21.11 5.76 -2.22
C ILE A 76 22.28 4.81 -2.55
N SER A 77 23.29 5.31 -3.28
CA SER A 77 24.52 4.59 -3.59
C SER A 77 25.38 4.22 -2.38
N CYS A 78 25.15 4.84 -1.21
CA CYS A 78 25.78 4.43 0.04
C CYS A 78 25.27 3.06 0.53
N TYR A 79 24.05 2.68 0.13
CA TYR A 79 23.36 1.46 0.58
C TYR A 79 23.26 0.40 -0.52
N LEU A 80 23.23 0.82 -1.79
CA LEU A 80 23.08 -0.07 -2.95
C LEU A 80 24.16 0.18 -3.99
N SER A 81 24.90 -0.87 -4.34
CA SER A 81 25.89 -0.84 -5.42
C SER A 81 25.25 -1.12 -6.79
N GLY A 82 25.94 -0.73 -7.86
CA GLY A 82 25.49 -1.00 -9.24
C GLY A 82 24.43 -0.04 -9.79
N LEU A 83 24.09 1.02 -9.06
CA LEU A 83 23.18 2.06 -9.54
C LEU A 83 23.84 2.91 -10.63
N ARG A 84 23.07 3.19 -11.69
CA ARG A 84 23.48 4.17 -12.71
C ARG A 84 23.58 5.54 -12.05
N HIS A 85 24.61 6.29 -12.42
CA HIS A 85 24.76 7.65 -11.94
C HIS A 85 23.59 8.50 -12.42
N SER A 86 23.14 9.41 -11.56
CA SER A 86 22.15 10.40 -11.92
C SER A 86 22.63 11.20 -13.13
N THR A 87 21.72 11.52 -14.03
CA THR A 87 21.98 12.50 -15.10
C THR A 87 21.99 13.93 -14.57
N GLU A 88 21.47 14.14 -13.36
CA GLU A 88 21.58 15.41 -12.66
C GLU A 88 22.95 15.56 -12.01
N ASN A 89 23.42 16.81 -11.85
CA ASN A 89 24.70 17.11 -11.20
C ASN A 89 24.65 16.96 -9.67
N ARG A 90 23.80 16.05 -9.17
CA ARG A 90 23.61 15.71 -7.76
C ARG A 90 23.31 14.22 -7.61
N ALA A 91 23.67 13.66 -6.47
CA ALA A 91 23.29 12.30 -6.12
C ALA A 91 21.80 12.22 -5.77
N VAL A 92 21.16 11.11 -6.13
CA VAL A 92 19.80 10.75 -5.70
C VAL A 92 19.89 10.22 -4.27
N THR A 93 19.12 10.79 -3.37
CA THR A 93 19.03 10.41 -1.96
C THR A 93 17.89 9.42 -1.73
N ILE A 94 17.84 8.78 -0.56
CA ILE A 94 16.68 7.96 -0.19
C ILE A 94 15.43 8.83 -0.08
N GLN A 95 15.56 10.08 0.39
CA GLN A 95 14.45 11.03 0.49
C GLN A 95 13.81 11.34 -0.87
N ASP A 96 14.62 11.52 -1.91
CA ASP A 96 14.11 11.69 -3.28
C ASP A 96 13.21 10.50 -3.69
N LEU A 97 13.59 9.26 -3.35
CA LEU A 97 12.79 8.08 -3.68
C LEU A 97 11.46 8.01 -2.93
N LEU A 98 11.40 8.55 -1.71
CA LEU A 98 10.16 8.64 -0.93
C LEU A 98 9.21 9.72 -1.43
N TRP A 99 9.74 10.75 -2.08
CA TRP A 99 8.97 11.90 -2.58
C TRP A 99 8.62 11.83 -4.06
N HIS A 100 9.22 10.88 -4.79
CA HIS A 100 9.19 10.78 -6.25
C HIS A 100 9.96 11.92 -6.95
#